data_AF-A0A9P6E438-F1
#
_entry.id   AF-A0A9P6E438-F1
#
_cell.length_a   1.000
_cell.length_b   1.000
_cell.length_c   1.000
_cell.angle_alpha   90.00
_cell.angle_beta   90.00
_cell.angle_gamma   90.00
#
_symmetry.space_group_name_H-M   'P 1'
#
loop_
_entity.id
_entity.type
_entity.pdbx_description
1 polymer ?
#
loop_
_entity_poly.entity_id
_entity_poly.type
_entity_poly.pdbx_seq_one_letter_code
_entity_poly.pdbx_strand_id
1 'polypeptide(L)'
;MSHRQKRVAGGKENYKTEGSTKLASSSLTKGDKVRVFFGVLKFLEWSYGEALALTATPVSNLKLEKNSLPSSKVASTVSMEITPISGVQITATMQHFFNVIHLWFKHPFGSSQRNSGNMYSTAVPYTELKHVWPVLTSFVVQVVKQKLVREGEKAISPESGLYVSLSGKKPSSQKLAWTDIGSATFGTVRNIIKQHQPLTLILVSAIASRPPRVRNNVVAVRRTQPVPLNKLNIGLAATYYKVNLDGVDVAVFDLDQPAPKGSLTRASLTVNKLCNFVDFKHIKYVCILQWIGNLIYHIPHLKHLGPELSLQYRTRAAKQRLKVVPAKVHPLASSSRNETITTELKDALLDFLAQTGQQPEAFKCRLFPIGGDGLTFEKILQLKDYLQFHMNDVEALRIHIWYCVYK
;
A
#
# COMPACT_ATOMS: atom_id res chain seq x y z
N MET A 1 -47.02 92.32 10.53
CA MET A 1 -47.66 91.05 10.94
C MET A 1 -46.88 89.90 10.32
N SER A 2 -46.48 88.82 10.98
CA SER A 2 -46.13 88.52 12.37
C SER A 2 -45.37 87.20 12.26
N HIS A 3 -44.17 87.14 12.85
CA HIS A 3 -43.44 85.91 13.08
C HIS A 3 -44.28 84.93 13.89
N ARG A 4 -44.26 83.64 13.54
CA ARG A 4 -44.43 82.60 14.56
C ARG A 4 -43.63 81.34 14.22
N GLN A 5 -42.48 81.25 14.90
CA GLN A 5 -41.77 79.99 15.14
C GLN A 5 -42.67 79.02 15.92
N LYS A 6 -42.67 77.75 15.51
CA LYS A 6 -42.98 76.62 16.39
C LYS A 6 -41.84 75.61 16.30
N ARG A 7 -41.06 75.53 17.37
CA ARG A 7 -40.22 74.38 17.71
C ARG A 7 -41.15 73.25 18.17
N VAL A 8 -40.98 72.05 17.64
CA VAL A 8 -41.46 70.80 18.24
C VAL A 8 -40.31 69.81 18.27
N ALA A 9 -40.25 69.10 19.39
CA ALA A 9 -39.14 68.32 19.90
C ALA A 9 -38.91 66.99 19.15
N GLY A 10 -37.73 66.42 19.39
CA GLY A 10 -37.21 65.24 18.73
C GLY A 10 -37.97 63.95 19.00
N GLY A 11 -38.01 63.12 17.97
CA GLY A 11 -38.23 61.68 18.05
C GLY A 11 -37.07 60.98 17.32
N LYS A 12 -36.30 60.16 18.03
CA LYS A 12 -35.37 59.22 17.40
C LYS A 12 -36.22 58.07 16.84
N GLU A 13 -36.46 58.06 15.54
CA GLU A 13 -36.98 56.90 14.84
C GLU A 13 -35.86 55.88 14.64
N ASN A 14 -36.02 54.73 15.29
CA ASN A 14 -35.24 53.52 15.02
C ASN A 14 -35.63 53.00 13.62
N TYR A 15 -34.73 53.11 12.66
CA TYR A 15 -34.83 52.33 11.42
C TYR A 15 -34.65 50.85 11.76
N LYS A 16 -35.77 50.12 11.84
CA LYS A 16 -35.80 48.67 11.70
C LYS A 16 -35.37 48.33 10.28
N THR A 17 -34.14 47.86 10.11
CA THR A 17 -33.71 47.14 8.91
C THR A 17 -34.56 45.89 8.74
N GLU A 18 -35.45 45.92 7.76
CA GLU A 18 -36.19 44.76 7.29
C GLU A 18 -35.23 43.74 6.63
N GLY A 19 -35.28 42.50 7.14
CA GLY A 19 -35.33 41.31 6.29
C GLY A 19 -34.13 40.96 5.42
N SER A 20 -32.94 40.73 6.00
CA SER A 20 -31.98 39.81 5.38
C SER A 20 -32.51 38.38 5.53
N THR A 21 -33.25 37.92 4.52
CA THR A 21 -33.62 36.51 4.40
C THR A 21 -32.34 35.69 4.22
N LYS A 22 -31.96 34.96 5.28
CA LYS A 22 -30.93 33.93 5.21
C LYS A 22 -31.36 32.89 4.17
N LEU A 23 -30.80 32.98 2.96
CA LEU A 23 -30.86 31.90 1.98
C LEU A 23 -30.28 30.65 2.64
N ALA A 24 -31.15 29.70 2.98
CA ALA A 24 -30.74 28.41 3.49
C ALA A 24 -29.78 27.79 2.46
N SER A 25 -28.54 27.52 2.87
CA SER A 25 -27.56 26.83 2.04
C SER A 25 -28.01 25.39 1.86
N SER A 26 -28.87 25.14 0.87
CA SER A 26 -29.25 23.78 0.52
C SER A 26 -27.98 23.03 0.09
N SER A 27 -27.66 21.95 0.80
CA SER A 27 -26.48 21.16 0.48
C SER A 27 -26.71 20.46 -0.85
N LEU A 28 -25.87 20.74 -1.85
CA LEU A 28 -25.88 20.04 -3.14
C LEU A 28 -25.89 18.53 -2.93
N THR A 29 -26.77 17.83 -3.62
CA THR A 29 -26.82 16.36 -3.57
C THR A 29 -25.54 15.76 -4.16
N LYS A 30 -25.27 14.48 -3.90
CA LYS A 30 -24.11 13.79 -4.51
C LYS A 30 -24.14 13.85 -6.05
N GLY A 31 -25.34 13.77 -6.64
CA GLY A 31 -25.53 13.89 -8.08
C GLY A 31 -25.18 15.29 -8.60
N ASP A 32 -25.58 16.34 -7.86
CA ASP A 32 -25.30 17.72 -8.27
C ASP A 32 -23.80 18.04 -8.21
N LYS A 33 -23.09 17.51 -7.22
CA LYS A 33 -21.63 17.65 -7.13
C LYS A 33 -20.90 17.01 -8.32
N VAL A 34 -21.35 15.83 -8.76
CA VAL A 34 -20.79 15.14 -9.93
C VAL A 34 -21.13 15.90 -11.22
N ARG A 35 -22.35 16.44 -11.34
CA ARG A 35 -22.74 17.28 -12.49
C ARG A 35 -21.93 18.57 -12.57
N VAL A 36 -21.71 19.23 -11.44
CA VAL A 36 -20.84 20.42 -11.37
C VAL A 36 -19.41 20.06 -11.76
N PHE A 37 -18.87 18.92 -11.28
CA PHE A 37 -17.54 18.45 -11.64
C PHE A 37 -17.37 18.24 -13.14
N PHE A 38 -18.28 17.49 -13.79
CA PHE A 38 -18.22 17.28 -15.23
C PHE A 38 -18.59 18.53 -16.04
N GLY A 39 -19.40 19.43 -15.48
CA GLY A 39 -19.66 20.75 -16.05
C GLY A 39 -18.39 21.61 -16.12
N VAL A 40 -17.58 21.59 -15.07
CA VAL A 40 -16.28 22.29 -15.04
C VAL A 40 -15.29 21.66 -16.02
N LEU A 41 -15.21 20.33 -16.10
CA LEU A 41 -14.36 19.66 -17.10
C LEU A 41 -14.77 20.01 -18.53
N LYS A 42 -16.08 20.02 -18.80
CA LYS A 42 -16.63 20.41 -20.10
C LYS A 42 -16.35 21.88 -20.42
N PHE A 43 -16.47 22.78 -19.44
CA PHE A 43 -16.17 24.21 -19.59
C PHE A 43 -14.68 24.46 -19.88
N LEU A 44 -13.78 23.69 -19.27
CA LEU A 44 -12.33 23.78 -19.47
C LEU A 44 -11.84 23.05 -20.73
N GLU A 45 -12.74 22.38 -21.47
CA GLU A 45 -12.41 21.44 -22.54
C GLU A 45 -11.40 20.36 -22.12
N TRP A 46 -11.38 20.03 -20.83
CA TRP A 46 -10.48 19.02 -20.28
C TRP A 46 -11.13 17.65 -20.28
N SER A 47 -10.40 16.67 -20.79
CA SER A 47 -10.70 15.27 -20.49
C SER A 47 -10.45 14.99 -19.02
N TYR A 48 -11.18 14.02 -18.46
CA TYR A 48 -10.93 13.54 -17.10
C TYR A 48 -9.46 13.08 -16.92
N GLY A 49 -8.86 12.53 -17.98
CA GLY A 49 -7.45 12.13 -18.01
C GLY A 49 -6.47 13.30 -17.92
N GLU A 50 -6.77 14.44 -18.54
CA GLU A 50 -5.96 15.67 -18.43
C GLU A 50 -6.07 16.29 -17.05
N ALA A 51 -7.28 16.33 -16.48
CA ALA A 51 -7.47 16.75 -15.10
C ALA A 51 -6.66 15.87 -14.14
N LEU A 52 -6.69 14.55 -14.32
CA LEU A 52 -5.86 13.62 -13.55
C LEU A 52 -4.35 13.82 -13.80
N ALA A 53 -3.93 14.03 -15.05
CA ALA A 53 -2.52 14.25 -15.39
C ALA A 53 -1.97 15.55 -14.76
N LEU A 54 -2.76 16.61 -14.75
CA LEU A 54 -2.43 17.87 -14.09
C LEU A 54 -2.39 17.69 -12.56
N THR A 55 -3.30 16.89 -11.97
CA THR A 55 -3.24 16.56 -10.53
C THR A 55 -2.06 15.67 -10.15
N ALA A 56 -1.53 14.89 -11.10
CA ALA A 56 -0.39 14.00 -10.90
C ALA A 56 0.96 14.71 -11.11
N THR A 57 0.97 15.93 -11.66
CA THR A 57 2.20 16.69 -11.90
C THR A 57 2.57 17.48 -10.63
N PRO A 58 3.77 17.30 -10.05
CA PRO A 58 4.19 18.08 -8.89
C PRO A 58 4.17 19.58 -9.18
N VAL A 59 3.64 20.39 -8.27
CA VAL A 59 3.55 21.86 -8.43
C VAL A 59 4.93 22.49 -8.70
N SER A 60 6.01 21.89 -8.20
CA SER A 60 7.39 22.29 -8.47
C SER A 60 7.82 22.19 -9.95
N ASN A 61 7.07 21.44 -10.76
CA ASN A 61 7.37 21.19 -12.18
C ASN A 61 6.50 22.02 -13.13
N LEU A 62 5.52 22.77 -12.61
CA LEU A 62 4.73 23.72 -13.39
C LEU A 62 5.53 25.02 -13.56
N LYS A 63 6.54 25.00 -14.41
CA LYS A 63 7.04 26.24 -15.01
C LYS A 63 6.02 26.65 -16.07
N LEU A 64 5.18 27.64 -15.74
CA LEU A 64 4.42 28.39 -16.74
C LEU A 64 5.42 29.17 -17.60
N GLU A 65 5.99 28.51 -18.61
CA GLU A 65 6.73 29.18 -19.68
C GLU A 65 5.72 29.98 -20.50
N LYS A 66 5.80 31.31 -20.42
CA LYS A 66 4.92 32.23 -21.14
C LYS A 66 5.12 32.23 -22.67
N ASN A 67 6.12 31.54 -23.21
CA ASN A 67 6.66 31.86 -24.54
C ASN A 67 6.71 30.71 -25.56
N SER A 68 5.96 29.62 -25.39
CA SER A 68 6.07 28.48 -26.32
C SER A 68 4.74 27.78 -26.62
N LEU A 69 3.78 28.51 -27.22
CA LEU A 69 2.74 27.88 -28.05
C LEU A 69 2.43 28.71 -29.32
N PRO A 70 2.02 28.07 -30.43
CA PRO A 70 1.97 28.67 -31.76
C PRO A 70 0.84 29.70 -31.91
N SER A 71 1.15 30.84 -32.52
CA SER A 71 0.32 32.06 -32.55
C SER A 71 -0.95 32.02 -33.41
N SER A 72 -1.41 30.87 -33.93
CA SER A 72 -2.53 30.86 -34.90
C SER A 72 -3.91 30.49 -34.34
N LYS A 73 -4.09 30.37 -33.01
CA LYS A 73 -5.43 30.11 -32.41
C LYS A 73 -5.76 30.85 -31.10
N VAL A 74 -5.13 32.00 -30.82
CA VAL A 74 -5.38 32.75 -29.56
C VAL A 74 -6.07 34.12 -29.79
N ALA A 75 -6.51 34.41 -31.01
CA ALA A 75 -7.31 35.60 -31.30
C ALA A 75 -8.82 35.29 -31.35
N SER A 76 -9.36 34.61 -30.34
CA SER A 76 -10.81 34.56 -30.08
C SER A 76 -11.13 34.00 -28.69
N THR A 77 -10.75 34.73 -27.64
CA THR A 77 -11.35 34.61 -26.31
C THR A 77 -11.31 36.02 -25.71
N VAL A 78 -12.10 36.93 -26.27
CA VAL A 78 -13.38 37.37 -25.70
C VAL A 78 -13.19 37.81 -24.24
N SER A 79 -12.87 39.08 -24.08
CA SER A 79 -13.48 39.90 -23.03
C SER A 79 -15.00 39.75 -23.15
N MET A 80 -15.57 38.86 -22.33
CA MET A 80 -17.00 38.91 -22.01
C MET A 80 -17.09 39.32 -20.55
N GLU A 81 -17.62 40.53 -20.36
CA GLU A 81 -18.24 40.95 -19.12
C GLU A 81 -19.25 39.87 -18.70
N ILE A 82 -18.90 39.10 -17.68
CA ILE A 82 -19.85 38.31 -16.91
C ILE A 82 -20.13 39.10 -15.64
N THR A 83 -21.37 39.54 -15.52
CA THR A 83 -21.99 40.16 -14.34
C THR A 83 -21.78 39.24 -13.11
N PRO A 84 -21.57 39.80 -11.91
CA PRO A 84 -21.11 39.02 -10.76
C PRO A 84 -22.27 38.27 -10.11
N ILE A 85 -22.44 36.99 -10.45
CA ILE A 85 -23.19 36.06 -9.62
C ILE A 85 -22.19 35.32 -8.74
N SER A 86 -22.09 35.81 -7.50
CA SER A 86 -21.42 35.25 -6.31
C SER A 86 -19.94 34.88 -6.44
N GLY A 87 -19.09 35.73 -5.86
CA GLY A 87 -17.66 35.52 -5.65
C GLY A 87 -17.33 34.37 -4.70
N VAL A 88 -17.46 33.14 -5.18
CA VAL A 88 -16.90 31.95 -4.53
C VAL A 88 -15.45 31.80 -5.00
N GLN A 89 -14.50 31.82 -4.07
CA GLN A 89 -13.07 31.58 -4.31
C GLN A 89 -12.81 30.16 -4.86
N ILE A 90 -12.89 30.01 -6.18
CA ILE A 90 -12.61 28.74 -6.90
C ILE A 90 -11.17 28.26 -6.66
N THR A 91 -10.24 29.17 -6.39
CA THR A 91 -8.83 28.85 -6.12
C THR A 91 -8.63 28.05 -4.83
N ALA A 92 -9.37 28.36 -3.76
CA ALA A 92 -9.28 27.63 -2.49
C ALA A 92 -9.87 26.21 -2.59
N THR A 93 -10.94 26.04 -3.37
CA THR A 93 -11.60 24.74 -3.59
C THR A 93 -10.75 23.82 -4.46
N MET A 94 -10.09 24.36 -5.49
CA MET A 94 -9.14 23.59 -6.32
C MET A 94 -7.89 23.19 -5.53
N GLN A 95 -7.31 24.09 -4.72
CA GLN A 95 -6.17 23.74 -3.85
C GLN A 95 -6.51 22.60 -2.88
N HIS A 96 -7.72 22.62 -2.32
CA HIS A 96 -8.18 21.56 -1.42
C HIS A 96 -8.34 20.21 -2.14
N PHE A 97 -8.81 20.22 -3.39
CA PHE A 97 -8.95 19.03 -4.23
C PHE A 97 -7.59 18.43 -4.62
N PHE A 98 -6.64 19.27 -5.06
CA PHE A 98 -5.27 18.82 -5.34
C PHE A 98 -4.60 18.21 -4.10
N ASN A 99 -4.82 18.79 -2.92
CA ASN A 99 -4.32 18.23 -1.67
C ASN A 99 -4.94 16.87 -1.34
N VAL A 100 -6.24 16.68 -1.56
CA VAL A 100 -6.92 15.39 -1.33
C VAL A 100 -6.36 14.32 -2.27
N ILE A 101 -6.25 14.60 -3.56
CA ILE A 101 -5.69 13.65 -4.54
C ILE A 101 -4.21 13.36 -4.24
N HIS A 102 -3.40 14.38 -3.95
CA HIS A 102 -2.01 14.21 -3.57
C HIS A 102 -1.84 13.33 -2.32
N LEU A 103 -2.72 13.48 -1.34
CA LEU A 103 -2.73 12.64 -0.14
C LEU A 103 -3.18 11.21 -0.43
N TRP A 104 -4.11 11.01 -1.37
CA TRP A 104 -4.54 9.67 -1.82
C TRP A 104 -3.41 8.92 -2.54
N PHE A 105 -2.56 9.62 -3.29
CA PHE A 105 -1.39 9.02 -3.93
C PHE A 105 -0.25 8.70 -2.95
N LYS A 106 -0.13 9.44 -1.85
CA LYS A 106 0.94 9.23 -0.84
C LYS A 106 0.54 8.28 0.28
N HIS A 107 -0.74 8.09 0.52
CA HIS A 107 -1.24 7.24 1.59
C HIS A 107 -2.47 6.47 1.10
N PRO A 108 -2.57 5.14 1.29
CA PRO A 108 -3.69 4.32 0.80
C PRO A 108 -5.07 4.76 1.35
N PHE A 109 -5.10 5.65 2.32
CA PHE A 109 -6.31 6.22 2.94
C PHE A 109 -6.42 7.75 2.80
N GLY A 110 -5.53 8.41 2.05
CA GLY A 110 -5.66 9.84 1.81
C GLY A 110 -5.31 10.76 2.99
N SER A 111 -4.47 10.32 3.91
CA SER A 111 -4.18 11.03 5.15
C SER A 111 -2.95 11.93 5.03
N SER A 112 -3.04 13.17 5.52
CA SER A 112 -1.87 14.01 5.76
C SER A 112 -1.26 13.65 7.12
N GLN A 113 0.08 13.52 7.19
CA GLN A 113 0.81 13.23 8.43
C GLN A 113 0.45 14.17 9.59
N ARG A 114 -0.07 15.38 9.31
CA ARG A 114 -0.49 16.36 10.32
C ARG A 114 -1.65 15.88 11.21
N ASN A 115 -2.47 14.92 10.76
CA ASN A 115 -3.66 14.46 11.51
C ASN A 115 -3.56 12.99 11.98
N SER A 116 -2.39 12.35 11.87
CA SER A 116 -2.23 10.93 12.21
C SER A 116 -2.42 10.64 13.69
N GLY A 117 -2.00 11.55 14.58
CA GLY A 117 -2.01 11.30 16.03
C GLY A 117 -3.41 11.09 16.63
N ASN A 118 -4.44 11.66 16.02
CA ASN A 118 -5.83 11.52 16.47
C ASN A 118 -6.61 10.47 15.68
N MET A 119 -5.99 9.82 14.69
CA MET A 119 -6.64 8.75 13.92
C MET A 119 -6.73 7.51 14.81
N TYR A 120 -7.93 6.96 14.99
CA TYR A 120 -8.20 5.86 15.94
C TYR A 120 -8.00 6.22 17.43
N SER A 121 -8.12 7.50 17.80
CA SER A 121 -7.92 7.91 19.20
C SER A 121 -8.95 7.27 20.13
N THR A 122 -8.46 6.59 21.16
CA THR A 122 -9.30 6.11 22.29
C THR A 122 -9.34 7.08 23.45
N ALA A 123 -8.49 8.12 23.43
CA ALA A 123 -8.28 9.03 24.56
C ALA A 123 -9.09 10.33 24.43
N VAL A 124 -9.17 10.89 23.21
CA VAL A 124 -9.94 12.12 22.95
C VAL A 124 -11.34 11.73 22.45
N PRO A 125 -12.43 12.18 23.08
CA PRO A 125 -13.79 11.90 22.62
C PRO A 125 -13.97 12.25 21.14
N TYR A 126 -14.59 11.36 20.37
CA TYR A 126 -14.73 11.57 18.91
C TYR A 126 -15.51 12.85 18.56
N THR A 127 -16.34 13.37 19.47
CA THR A 127 -17.09 14.62 19.34
C THR A 127 -16.22 15.87 19.39
N GLU A 128 -15.02 15.79 19.97
CA GLU A 128 -14.08 16.91 20.11
C GLU A 128 -13.12 17.02 18.92
N LEU A 129 -13.12 16.03 18.03
CA LEU A 129 -12.25 16.01 16.86
C LEU A 129 -12.84 16.87 15.73
N LYS A 130 -12.02 17.76 15.16
CA LYS A 130 -12.46 18.73 14.14
C LYS A 130 -12.54 18.13 12.72
N HIS A 131 -11.75 17.10 12.44
CA HIS A 131 -11.65 16.52 11.11
C HIS A 131 -12.51 15.26 11.00
N VAL A 132 -13.35 15.20 9.96
CA VAL A 132 -14.33 14.11 9.72
C VAL A 132 -13.70 12.72 9.77
N TRP A 133 -12.48 12.54 9.26
CA TRP A 133 -11.80 11.24 9.24
C TRP A 133 -11.35 10.75 10.64
N PRO A 134 -10.55 11.52 11.41
CA PRO A 134 -10.30 11.23 12.82
C PRO A 134 -11.57 11.02 13.65
N VAL A 135 -12.63 11.82 13.41
CA VAL A 135 -13.93 11.65 14.07
C VAL A 135 -14.50 10.26 13.82
N LEU A 136 -14.66 9.86 12.55
CA LEU A 136 -15.28 8.58 12.19
C LEU A 136 -14.46 7.38 12.68
N THR A 137 -13.14 7.43 12.50
CA THR A 137 -12.25 6.34 12.92
C THR A 137 -12.17 6.20 14.44
N SER A 138 -12.10 7.32 15.17
CA SER A 138 -12.11 7.32 16.63
C SER A 138 -13.47 6.93 17.20
N PHE A 139 -14.57 7.34 16.56
CA PHE A 139 -15.92 6.88 16.90
C PHE A 139 -16.01 5.36 16.88
N VAL A 140 -15.62 4.73 15.75
CA VAL A 140 -15.66 3.26 15.62
C VAL A 140 -14.80 2.59 16.69
N VAL A 141 -13.58 3.08 16.90
CA VAL A 141 -12.65 2.50 17.88
C VAL A 141 -13.15 2.66 19.32
N GLN A 142 -13.74 3.79 19.68
CA GLN A 142 -14.31 4.03 21.00
C GLN A 142 -15.54 3.16 21.25
N VAL A 143 -16.43 2.99 20.26
CA VAL A 143 -17.59 2.09 20.34
C VAL A 143 -17.14 0.63 20.52
N VAL A 144 -16.15 0.18 19.74
CA VAL A 144 -15.57 -1.16 19.88
C VAL A 144 -14.94 -1.34 21.26
N LYS A 145 -14.15 -0.37 21.73
CA LYS A 145 -13.55 -0.39 23.08
C LYS A 145 -14.61 -0.52 24.18
N GLN A 146 -15.66 0.29 24.14
CA GLN A 146 -16.75 0.21 25.14
C GLN A 146 -17.43 -1.16 25.14
N LYS A 147 -17.65 -1.74 23.97
CA LYS A 147 -18.24 -3.08 23.85
C LYS A 147 -17.31 -4.17 24.39
N LEU A 148 -16.01 -4.10 24.09
CA LEU A 148 -15.01 -5.03 24.60
C LEU A 148 -14.89 -4.95 26.13
N VAL A 149 -14.95 -3.75 26.72
CA VAL A 149 -14.92 -3.59 28.19
C VAL A 149 -16.15 -4.25 28.82
N ARG A 150 -17.36 -4.01 28.30
CA ARG A 150 -18.60 -4.64 28.80
C ARG A 150 -18.57 -6.17 28.68
N GLU A 151 -18.08 -6.69 27.56
CA GLU A 151 -17.85 -8.13 27.37
C GLU A 151 -16.83 -8.67 28.39
N GLY A 152 -15.75 -7.91 28.61
CA GLY A 152 -14.74 -8.10 29.66
C GLY A 152 -15.36 -8.32 31.03
N GLU A 153 -16.08 -7.31 31.51
CA GLU A 153 -16.77 -7.29 32.80
C GLU A 153 -17.77 -8.43 32.96
N LYS A 154 -18.54 -8.72 31.90
CA LYS A 154 -19.50 -9.83 31.91
C LYS A 154 -18.82 -11.20 32.02
N ALA A 155 -17.68 -11.37 31.37
CA ALA A 155 -16.94 -12.63 31.37
C ALA A 155 -16.13 -12.86 32.63
N ILE A 156 -15.79 -11.80 33.37
CA ILE A 156 -15.21 -11.97 34.69
C ILE A 156 -16.29 -12.13 35.76
N SER A 157 -17.55 -11.72 35.56
CA SER A 157 -18.60 -11.75 36.60
C SER A 157 -18.76 -13.08 37.36
N PRO A 158 -19.22 -13.10 38.64
CA PRO A 158 -19.20 -14.31 39.47
C PRO A 158 -20.00 -15.47 38.89
N GLU A 159 -21.06 -15.12 38.18
CA GLU A 159 -21.99 -16.02 37.51
C GLU A 159 -21.37 -16.73 36.30
N SER A 160 -20.30 -16.18 35.71
CA SER A 160 -19.62 -16.75 34.54
C SER A 160 -18.72 -17.93 34.88
N GLY A 161 -18.41 -18.16 36.16
CA GLY A 161 -17.53 -19.23 36.62
C GLY A 161 -16.04 -19.02 36.30
N LEU A 162 -15.64 -17.85 35.79
CA LEU A 162 -14.24 -17.51 35.48
C LEU A 162 -13.47 -16.91 36.67
N TYR A 163 -13.96 -17.04 37.90
CA TYR A 163 -13.17 -16.73 39.08
C TYR A 163 -12.56 -17.98 39.67
N VAL A 164 -11.27 -17.90 39.97
CA VAL A 164 -10.61 -18.87 40.83
C VAL A 164 -10.94 -18.49 42.27
N SER A 165 -11.97 -19.10 42.85
CA SER A 165 -12.19 -19.01 44.29
C SER A 165 -11.21 -19.94 44.99
N LEU A 166 -10.18 -19.39 45.63
CA LEU A 166 -9.35 -20.12 46.57
C LEU A 166 -10.14 -20.35 47.86
N SER A 167 -11.11 -21.28 47.85
CA SER A 167 -11.89 -21.61 49.04
C SER A 167 -11.06 -22.52 49.96
N GLY A 168 -10.16 -21.94 50.75
CA GLY A 168 -9.38 -22.67 51.74
C GLY A 168 -9.14 -21.82 52.97
N LYS A 169 -9.64 -22.25 54.14
CA LYS A 169 -9.50 -21.57 55.45
C LYS A 169 -8.05 -21.49 55.98
N LYS A 170 -7.04 -21.78 55.17
CA LYS A 170 -5.62 -21.69 55.56
C LYS A 170 -4.88 -20.73 54.63
N PRO A 171 -4.59 -19.49 55.08
CA PRO A 171 -3.98 -18.45 54.26
C PRO A 171 -2.49 -18.65 53.95
N SER A 172 -1.90 -19.83 54.22
CA SER A 172 -0.48 -20.08 54.01
C SER A 172 -0.21 -21.14 52.94
N SER A 173 0.19 -20.65 51.76
CA SER A 173 1.17 -21.24 50.82
C SER A 173 0.73 -21.88 49.50
N GLN A 174 -0.56 -22.11 49.23
CA GLN A 174 -0.93 -22.70 47.93
C GLN A 174 -0.91 -21.64 46.82
N LYS A 175 0.28 -21.41 46.24
CA LYS A 175 0.47 -20.64 45.02
C LYS A 175 -0.09 -21.44 43.86
N LEU A 176 -1.04 -20.88 43.13
CA LEU A 176 -1.53 -21.44 41.87
C LEU A 176 -0.35 -21.58 40.91
N ALA A 177 -0.07 -22.80 40.46
CA ALA A 177 0.95 -23.05 39.44
C ALA A 177 0.29 -23.18 38.06
N TRP A 178 1.02 -22.84 37.00
CA TRP A 178 0.53 -23.01 35.62
C TRP A 178 0.18 -24.46 35.29
N THR A 179 0.76 -25.43 36.01
CA THR A 179 0.44 -26.85 35.91
C THR A 179 -0.98 -27.20 36.38
N ASP A 180 -1.58 -26.36 37.22
CA ASP A 180 -2.94 -26.54 37.73
C ASP A 180 -4.00 -26.10 36.69
N ILE A 181 -3.56 -25.42 35.61
CA ILE A 181 -4.40 -25.05 34.47
C ILE A 181 -4.33 -26.19 33.44
N GLY A 182 -5.06 -27.26 33.72
CA GLY A 182 -5.15 -28.44 32.84
C GLY A 182 -5.90 -28.19 31.51
N SER A 183 -5.81 -29.17 30.60
CA SER A 183 -6.49 -29.15 29.28
C SER A 183 -8.01 -29.02 29.39
N ALA A 184 -8.62 -29.54 30.44
CA ALA A 184 -10.06 -29.40 30.72
C ALA A 184 -10.44 -27.93 30.99
N THR A 185 -9.58 -27.17 31.69
CA THR A 185 -9.79 -25.75 32.01
C THR A 185 -9.81 -24.90 30.75
N PHE A 186 -8.95 -25.21 29.76
CA PHE A 186 -8.95 -24.51 28.47
C PHE A 186 -10.28 -24.65 27.71
N GLY A 187 -10.91 -25.83 27.76
CA GLY A 187 -12.22 -26.06 27.15
C GLY A 187 -13.32 -25.18 27.76
N THR A 188 -13.40 -25.16 29.09
CA THR A 188 -14.37 -24.35 29.83
C THR A 188 -14.14 -22.85 29.62
N VAL A 189 -12.89 -22.38 29.75
CA VAL A 189 -12.51 -20.97 29.52
C VAL A 189 -12.86 -20.54 28.10
N ARG A 190 -12.59 -21.39 27.09
CA ARG A 190 -12.94 -21.09 25.70
C ARG A 190 -14.46 -20.93 25.51
N ASN A 191 -15.28 -21.76 26.15
CA ASN A 191 -16.73 -21.66 26.07
C ASN A 191 -17.26 -20.39 26.74
N ILE A 192 -16.72 -20.04 27.92
CA ILE A 192 -17.05 -18.79 28.62
C ILE A 192 -16.68 -17.57 27.77
N ILE A 193 -15.46 -17.53 27.22
CA ILE A 193 -15.02 -16.45 26.32
C ILE A 193 -15.92 -16.37 25.08
N LYS A 194 -16.32 -17.51 24.49
CA LYS A 194 -17.23 -17.52 23.34
C LYS A 194 -18.62 -16.96 23.68
N GLN A 195 -19.13 -17.24 24.87
CA GLN A 195 -20.46 -16.81 25.32
C GLN A 195 -20.48 -15.34 25.77
N HIS A 196 -19.44 -14.89 26.48
CA HIS A 196 -19.41 -13.58 27.13
C HIS A 196 -18.53 -12.55 26.43
N GLN A 197 -17.56 -12.97 25.60
CA GLN A 197 -16.64 -12.10 24.84
C GLN A 197 -16.54 -12.42 23.34
N PRO A 198 -17.68 -12.49 22.62
CA PRO A 198 -17.67 -12.85 21.21
C PRO A 198 -16.85 -11.87 20.35
N LEU A 199 -16.85 -10.57 20.65
CA LEU A 199 -16.11 -9.59 19.86
C LEU A 199 -14.59 -9.73 20.11
N THR A 200 -14.17 -9.92 21.36
CA THR A 200 -12.78 -10.20 21.71
C THR A 200 -12.29 -11.46 20.98
N LEU A 201 -13.08 -12.54 21.03
CA LEU A 201 -12.73 -13.78 20.36
C LEU A 201 -12.59 -13.60 18.85
N ILE A 202 -13.48 -12.84 18.20
CA ILE A 202 -13.39 -12.53 16.76
C ILE A 202 -12.13 -11.73 16.45
N LEU A 203 -11.81 -10.69 17.23
CA LEU A 203 -10.63 -9.86 17.00
C LEU A 203 -9.33 -10.64 17.20
N VAL A 204 -9.22 -11.37 18.30
CA VAL A 204 -8.06 -12.25 18.58
C VAL A 204 -7.95 -13.33 17.51
N SER A 205 -9.07 -13.94 17.12
CA SER A 205 -9.09 -14.93 16.04
C SER A 205 -8.70 -14.33 14.70
N ALA A 206 -9.08 -13.10 14.37
CA ALA A 206 -8.68 -12.43 13.14
C ALA A 206 -7.18 -12.06 13.15
N ILE A 207 -6.62 -11.71 14.31
CA ILE A 207 -5.19 -11.43 14.48
C ILE A 207 -4.37 -12.73 14.37
N ALA A 208 -4.80 -13.79 15.06
CA ALA A 208 -4.14 -15.09 15.09
C ALA A 208 -4.33 -15.87 13.78
N SER A 209 -5.55 -15.84 13.25
CA SER A 209 -6.00 -16.55 12.04
C SER A 209 -6.14 -15.56 10.90
N ARG A 210 -5.03 -14.89 10.55
CA ARG A 210 -4.99 -14.08 9.32
C ARG A 210 -5.48 -14.95 8.15
N PRO A 211 -6.44 -14.46 7.33
CA PRO A 211 -6.96 -15.24 6.24
C PRO A 211 -5.79 -15.72 5.35
N PRO A 212 -5.85 -16.98 4.89
CA PRO A 212 -4.79 -17.53 4.07
C PRO A 212 -4.58 -16.63 2.85
N ARG A 213 -3.32 -16.26 2.61
CA ARG A 213 -2.99 -15.35 1.51
C ARG A 213 -3.29 -16.09 0.21
N VAL A 214 -4.22 -15.58 -0.58
CA VAL A 214 -4.48 -16.08 -1.93
C VAL A 214 -3.56 -15.33 -2.87
N ARG A 215 -2.66 -16.05 -3.54
CA ARG A 215 -1.81 -15.55 -4.61
C ARG A 215 -2.01 -16.45 -5.82
N ASN A 216 -2.39 -15.88 -6.96
CA ASN A 216 -2.60 -16.60 -8.21
C ASN A 216 -3.53 -17.84 -8.08
N ASN A 217 -4.69 -17.68 -7.42
CA ASN A 217 -5.63 -18.76 -7.07
C ASN A 217 -5.09 -19.88 -6.18
N VAL A 218 -3.86 -19.76 -5.66
CA VAL A 218 -3.30 -20.68 -4.66
C VAL A 218 -3.53 -20.09 -3.27
N VAL A 219 -4.31 -20.81 -2.46
CA VAL A 219 -4.61 -20.45 -1.07
C VAL A 219 -3.46 -20.94 -0.18
N ALA A 220 -2.58 -20.03 0.26
CA ALA A 220 -1.51 -20.37 1.20
C ALA A 220 -2.10 -20.57 2.61
N VAL A 221 -2.54 -21.80 2.90
CA VAL A 221 -3.02 -22.21 4.23
C VAL A 221 -1.82 -22.42 5.16
N ARG A 222 -1.81 -21.73 6.31
CA ARG A 222 -0.83 -21.98 7.37
C ARG A 222 -1.06 -23.39 7.93
N ARG A 223 -0.11 -24.29 7.70
CA ARG A 223 -0.19 -25.70 8.16
C ARG A 223 -0.07 -25.85 9.68
N THR A 224 0.42 -24.84 10.39
CA THR A 224 0.64 -24.86 11.84
C THR A 224 -0.36 -23.97 12.58
N GLN A 225 -1.52 -24.54 12.90
CA GLN A 225 -2.16 -24.25 14.20
C GLN A 225 -1.50 -25.17 15.25
N PRO A 226 -1.52 -24.81 16.56
CA PRO A 226 -0.94 -25.68 17.59
C PRO A 226 -1.81 -26.94 17.70
N VAL A 227 -1.33 -28.00 17.06
CA VAL A 227 -1.78 -29.40 17.10
C VAL A 227 -0.48 -30.22 17.29
N PRO A 228 -0.48 -31.27 18.12
CA PRO A 228 0.68 -31.65 18.91
C PRO A 228 1.82 -32.26 18.08
N LEU A 229 3.06 -31.88 18.45
CA LEU A 229 4.32 -32.61 18.28
C LEU A 229 4.65 -33.29 16.93
N ASN A 230 4.30 -32.70 15.78
CA ASN A 230 4.93 -33.10 14.52
C ASN A 230 6.30 -32.41 14.40
N LYS A 231 7.39 -33.20 14.48
CA LYS A 231 8.73 -32.72 14.14
C LYS A 231 8.69 -32.21 12.70
N LEU A 232 8.95 -30.92 12.52
CA LEU A 232 9.14 -30.33 11.20
C LEU A 232 10.43 -30.95 10.62
N ASN A 233 10.33 -31.72 9.54
CA ASN A 233 11.51 -32.12 8.78
C ASN A 233 12.07 -30.86 8.12
N ILE A 234 13.18 -30.36 8.66
CA ILE A 234 13.89 -29.19 8.14
C ILE A 234 14.77 -29.66 6.99
N GLY A 235 14.70 -28.97 5.86
CA GLY A 235 15.54 -29.22 4.71
C GLY A 235 15.33 -28.15 3.64
N LEU A 236 16.29 -28.07 2.73
CA LEU A 236 16.30 -27.17 1.59
C LEU A 236 16.11 -27.98 0.31
N ALA A 237 15.27 -27.47 -0.58
CA ALA A 237 15.12 -28.00 -1.94
C ALA A 237 15.31 -26.85 -2.93
N ALA A 238 16.01 -27.13 -4.01
CA ALA A 238 16.23 -26.17 -5.08
C ALA A 238 15.75 -26.73 -6.41
N THR A 239 15.43 -25.83 -7.34
CA THR A 239 14.99 -26.19 -8.68
C THR A 239 15.75 -25.32 -9.66
N TYR A 240 16.46 -25.96 -10.58
CA TYR A 240 17.18 -25.29 -11.64
C TYR A 240 16.28 -25.15 -12.87
N TYR A 241 16.12 -23.91 -13.34
CA TYR A 241 15.34 -23.62 -14.55
C TYR A 241 16.30 -23.36 -15.71
N LYS A 242 16.34 -24.29 -16.66
CA LYS A 242 17.04 -24.08 -17.92
C LYS A 242 16.12 -23.34 -18.88
N VAL A 243 16.35 -22.04 -19.00
CA VAL A 243 15.65 -21.19 -19.97
C VAL A 243 16.33 -21.37 -21.32
N ASN A 244 15.59 -21.89 -22.31
CA ASN A 244 16.10 -21.88 -23.68
C ASN A 244 15.96 -20.47 -24.24
N LEU A 245 17.05 -19.74 -24.19
CA LEU A 245 17.15 -18.36 -24.62
C LEU A 245 17.44 -18.28 -26.12
N ASP A 246 16.53 -18.82 -26.95
CA ASP A 246 16.65 -18.71 -28.41
C ASP A 246 16.77 -17.22 -28.79
N GLY A 247 17.95 -16.80 -29.25
CA GLY A 247 18.22 -15.43 -29.66
C GLY A 247 18.64 -14.45 -28.55
N VAL A 248 18.85 -14.90 -27.31
CA VAL A 248 19.53 -14.07 -26.29
C VAL A 248 20.93 -14.59 -26.08
N ASP A 249 21.91 -13.71 -26.28
CA ASP A 249 23.30 -14.03 -26.04
C ASP A 249 23.55 -14.20 -24.53
N VAL A 250 23.91 -15.42 -24.12
CA VAL A 250 24.19 -15.77 -22.71
C VAL A 250 25.39 -14.98 -22.18
N ALA A 251 26.26 -14.51 -23.08
CA ALA A 251 27.35 -13.58 -22.79
C ALA A 251 26.91 -12.32 -22.04
N VAL A 252 25.67 -11.85 -22.25
CA VAL A 252 25.13 -10.65 -21.60
C VAL A 252 25.05 -10.81 -20.07
N PHE A 253 24.99 -12.04 -19.58
CA PHE A 253 25.01 -12.33 -18.14
C PHE A 253 26.41 -12.55 -17.59
N ASP A 254 27.43 -12.57 -18.45
CA ASP A 254 28.82 -12.77 -18.07
C ASP A 254 29.42 -11.45 -17.58
N LEU A 255 29.77 -11.41 -16.30
CA LEU A 255 30.24 -10.20 -15.63
C LEU A 255 31.71 -9.93 -15.91
N ASP A 256 32.45 -10.95 -16.37
CA ASP A 256 33.82 -10.81 -16.81
C ASP A 256 33.91 -10.22 -18.21
N GLN A 257 32.79 -10.17 -18.95
CA GLN A 257 32.80 -9.52 -20.24
C GLN A 257 33.00 -8.01 -20.07
N PRO A 258 33.93 -7.41 -20.84
CA PRO A 258 34.11 -5.98 -20.84
C PRO A 258 32.77 -5.37 -21.23
N ALA A 259 32.25 -4.51 -20.34
CA ALA A 259 30.99 -3.82 -20.57
C ALA A 259 30.97 -3.25 -22.00
N PRO A 260 29.83 -3.35 -22.72
CA PRO A 260 29.77 -3.02 -24.14
C PRO A 260 30.40 -1.64 -24.38
N LYS A 261 31.29 -1.53 -25.38
CA LYS A 261 32.02 -0.29 -25.71
C LYS A 261 31.02 0.87 -25.77
N GLY A 262 31.07 1.76 -24.77
CA GLY A 262 30.08 2.82 -24.55
C GLY A 262 29.32 2.75 -23.22
N SER A 263 29.57 1.75 -22.37
CA SER A 263 29.07 1.74 -21.00
C SER A 263 29.58 2.98 -20.27
N LEU A 264 28.65 3.84 -19.85
CA LEU A 264 28.99 5.05 -19.09
C LEU A 264 29.82 4.63 -17.87
N THR A 265 31.05 5.13 -17.78
CA THR A 265 31.83 5.01 -16.55
C THR A 265 31.04 5.66 -15.42
N ARG A 266 31.08 5.09 -14.21
CA ARG A 266 30.37 5.65 -13.05
C ARG A 266 30.68 7.14 -12.84
N ALA A 267 31.91 7.55 -13.17
CA ALA A 267 32.36 8.94 -13.13
C ALA A 267 31.59 9.87 -14.09
N SER A 268 31.09 9.37 -15.22
CA SER A 268 30.39 10.14 -16.25
C SER A 268 28.86 10.10 -16.13
N LEU A 269 28.34 9.33 -15.16
CA LEU A 269 26.91 9.08 -14.97
C LEU A 269 26.28 10.23 -14.17
N THR A 270 25.56 11.12 -14.84
CA THR A 270 24.80 12.20 -14.18
C THR A 270 23.35 11.78 -13.97
N VAL A 271 22.65 12.44 -13.02
CA VAL A 271 21.21 12.22 -12.79
C VAL A 271 20.39 12.42 -14.06
N ASN A 272 20.72 13.43 -14.87
CA ASN A 272 20.03 13.68 -16.15
C ASN A 272 20.21 12.52 -17.14
N LYS A 273 21.39 11.91 -17.22
CA LYS A 273 21.61 10.72 -18.07
C LYS A 273 20.80 9.54 -17.58
N LEU A 274 20.74 9.33 -16.25
CA LEU A 274 19.89 8.30 -15.65
C LEU A 274 18.41 8.54 -15.94
N CYS A 275 17.93 9.78 -15.78
CA CYS A 275 16.56 10.14 -16.16
C CYS A 275 16.29 9.91 -17.65
N ASN A 276 17.26 10.20 -18.52
CA ASN A 276 17.12 9.95 -19.96
C ASN A 276 17.12 8.45 -20.33
N PHE A 277 17.66 7.58 -19.47
CA PHE A 277 17.55 6.12 -19.62
C PHE A 277 16.17 5.58 -19.26
N VAL A 278 15.40 6.35 -18.49
CA VAL A 278 14.06 5.98 -18.08
C VAL A 278 13.05 6.47 -19.11
N ASP A 279 12.35 5.55 -19.76
CA ASP A 279 11.23 5.90 -20.62
C ASP A 279 9.99 6.27 -19.80
N PHE A 280 9.96 7.51 -19.31
CA PHE A 280 8.85 8.04 -18.53
C PHE A 280 7.52 8.01 -19.27
N LYS A 281 7.52 8.12 -20.61
CA LYS A 281 6.30 8.03 -21.42
C LYS A 281 5.73 6.62 -21.34
N HIS A 282 6.57 5.61 -21.45
CA HIS A 282 6.18 4.21 -21.29
C HIS A 282 5.72 3.90 -19.87
N ILE A 283 6.45 4.36 -18.84
CA ILE A 283 6.03 4.18 -17.44
C ILE A 283 4.66 4.80 -17.20
N LYS A 284 4.44 6.05 -17.63
CA LYS A 284 3.14 6.72 -17.52
C LYS A 284 2.04 5.90 -18.18
N TYR A 285 2.31 5.38 -19.37
CA TYR A 285 1.37 4.54 -20.10
C TYR A 285 1.03 3.24 -19.35
N VAL A 286 2.04 2.52 -18.84
CA VAL A 286 1.84 1.30 -18.03
C VAL A 286 1.06 1.60 -16.76
N CYS A 287 1.34 2.72 -16.08
CA CYS A 287 0.60 3.13 -14.89
C CYS A 287 -0.88 3.43 -15.19
N ILE A 288 -1.18 4.08 -16.32
CA ILE A 288 -2.56 4.30 -16.75
C ILE A 288 -3.28 2.97 -16.95
N LEU A 289 -2.65 2.01 -17.65
CA LEU A 289 -3.23 0.67 -17.83
C LEU A 289 -3.45 -0.05 -16.49
N GLN A 290 -2.53 0.09 -15.52
CA GLN A 290 -2.68 -0.51 -14.18
C GLN A 290 -3.89 0.09 -13.44
N TRP A 291 -4.06 1.41 -13.51
CA TRP A 291 -5.22 2.09 -12.94
C TRP A 291 -6.53 1.63 -13.58
N ILE A 292 -6.58 1.53 -14.91
CA ILE A 292 -7.75 0.98 -15.61
C ILE A 292 -8.02 -0.46 -15.17
N GLY A 293 -6.98 -1.29 -15.04
CA GLY A 293 -7.09 -2.66 -14.55
C GLY A 293 -7.70 -2.75 -13.15
N ASN A 294 -7.26 -1.89 -12.22
CA ASN A 294 -7.84 -1.79 -10.89
C ASN A 294 -9.31 -1.35 -10.91
N LEU A 295 -9.67 -0.39 -11.76
CA LEU A 295 -11.07 0.03 -11.93
C LEU A 295 -11.94 -1.10 -12.48
N ILE A 296 -11.46 -1.83 -13.50
CA ILE A 296 -12.15 -2.99 -14.06
C ILE A 296 -12.35 -4.08 -13.00
N TYR A 297 -11.34 -4.31 -12.16
CA TYR A 297 -11.41 -5.30 -11.09
C TYR A 297 -12.47 -4.96 -10.04
N HIS A 298 -12.55 -3.69 -9.62
CA HIS A 298 -13.46 -3.25 -8.56
C HIS A 298 -14.87 -2.85 -9.05
N ILE A 299 -15.05 -2.54 -10.33
CA ILE A 299 -16.32 -2.09 -10.91
C ILE A 299 -16.79 -3.10 -11.96
N PRO A 300 -17.69 -4.05 -11.62
CA PRO A 300 -18.10 -5.13 -12.51
C PRO A 300 -18.66 -4.66 -13.87
N HIS A 301 -19.29 -3.49 -13.92
CA HIS A 301 -19.81 -2.90 -15.16
C HIS A 301 -18.72 -2.59 -16.20
N LEU A 302 -17.47 -2.40 -15.77
CA LEU A 302 -16.33 -2.14 -16.66
C LEU A 302 -15.66 -3.43 -17.17
N LYS A 303 -16.14 -4.62 -16.80
CA LYS A 303 -15.52 -5.91 -17.17
C LYS A 303 -15.39 -6.13 -18.67
N HIS A 304 -16.28 -5.54 -19.46
CA HIS A 304 -16.24 -5.60 -20.92
C HIS A 304 -14.99 -4.93 -21.54
N LEU A 305 -14.30 -4.04 -20.80
CA LEU A 305 -13.04 -3.42 -21.23
C LEU A 305 -11.81 -4.31 -21.01
N GLY A 306 -11.96 -5.44 -20.32
CA GLY A 306 -10.86 -6.36 -20.00
C GLY A 306 -10.07 -6.86 -21.22
N PRO A 307 -10.72 -7.30 -22.32
CA PRO A 307 -10.03 -7.74 -23.53
C PRO A 307 -9.15 -6.64 -24.16
N GLU A 308 -9.67 -5.41 -24.26
CA GLU A 308 -8.93 -4.27 -24.82
C GLU A 308 -7.74 -3.90 -23.93
N LEU A 309 -7.93 -3.87 -22.61
CA LEU A 309 -6.82 -3.66 -21.67
C LEU A 309 -5.73 -4.73 -21.84
N SER A 310 -6.12 -6.01 -21.98
CA SER A 310 -5.19 -7.12 -22.22
C SER A 310 -4.42 -6.94 -23.53
N LEU A 311 -5.09 -6.49 -24.59
CA LEU A 311 -4.45 -6.20 -25.89
C LEU A 311 -3.42 -5.08 -25.77
N GLN A 312 -3.73 -3.99 -25.06
CA GLN A 312 -2.81 -2.87 -24.83
C GLN A 312 -1.57 -3.32 -24.03
N TYR A 313 -1.75 -4.19 -23.03
CA TYR A 313 -0.63 -4.81 -22.32
C TYR A 313 0.25 -5.68 -23.20
N ARG A 314 -0.33 -6.45 -24.13
CA ARG A 314 0.43 -7.35 -25.00
C ARG A 314 1.18 -6.63 -26.12
N THR A 315 0.70 -5.45 -26.52
CA THR A 315 1.21 -4.67 -27.66
C THR A 315 2.00 -3.45 -27.18
N ARG A 316 1.32 -2.35 -26.84
CA ARG A 316 1.92 -1.03 -26.59
C ARG A 316 2.70 -0.94 -25.29
N ALA A 317 2.25 -1.64 -24.24
CA ALA A 317 2.92 -1.68 -22.95
C ALA A 317 3.99 -2.77 -22.84
N ALA A 318 4.16 -3.61 -23.87
CA ALA A 318 5.17 -4.65 -23.84
C ALA A 318 6.45 -4.20 -24.56
N LYS A 319 7.46 -3.76 -23.79
CA LYS A 319 8.81 -3.52 -24.31
C LYS A 319 9.74 -4.66 -23.92
N GLN A 320 10.71 -4.96 -24.79
CA GLN A 320 11.77 -5.96 -24.54
C GLN A 320 11.22 -7.31 -24.06
N ARG A 321 10.08 -7.77 -24.62
CA ARG A 321 9.54 -9.07 -24.27
C ARG A 321 10.52 -10.14 -24.69
N LEU A 322 10.97 -10.95 -23.74
CA LEU A 322 11.54 -12.24 -24.07
C LEU A 322 10.44 -13.11 -24.68
N LYS A 323 10.80 -13.90 -25.69
CA LYS A 323 9.91 -14.91 -26.24
C LYS A 323 9.50 -15.84 -25.10
N VAL A 324 8.20 -16.01 -24.91
CA VAL A 324 7.69 -16.92 -23.88
C VAL A 324 7.92 -18.34 -24.38
N VAL A 325 8.99 -18.96 -23.88
CA VAL A 325 9.34 -20.35 -24.14
C VAL A 325 9.21 -21.12 -22.83
N PRO A 326 8.59 -22.31 -22.80
CA PRO A 326 8.55 -23.13 -21.59
C PRO A 326 9.97 -23.43 -21.12
N ALA A 327 10.28 -23.08 -19.87
CA ALA A 327 11.56 -23.40 -19.25
C ALA A 327 11.62 -24.89 -18.92
N LYS A 328 12.78 -25.52 -19.15
CA LYS A 328 13.00 -26.90 -18.73
C LYS A 328 13.37 -26.90 -17.24
N VAL A 329 12.56 -27.59 -16.45
CA VAL A 329 12.70 -27.64 -14.99
C VAL A 329 13.53 -28.86 -14.59
N HIS A 330 14.55 -28.65 -13.78
CA HIS A 330 15.44 -29.69 -13.26
C HIS A 330 15.43 -29.63 -11.72
N PRO A 331 14.78 -30.58 -11.03
CA PRO A 331 14.88 -30.64 -9.57
C PRO A 331 16.33 -30.95 -9.18
N LEU A 332 16.86 -30.20 -8.21
CA LEU A 332 18.15 -30.46 -7.61
C LEU A 332 17.97 -31.41 -6.42
N ALA A 333 19.02 -32.15 -6.06
CA ALA A 333 18.99 -33.02 -4.89
C ALA A 333 18.73 -32.19 -3.63
N SER A 334 17.81 -32.65 -2.77
CA SER A 334 17.48 -31.95 -1.53
C SER A 334 18.60 -32.02 -0.51
N SER A 335 18.73 -31.00 0.32
CA SER A 335 19.70 -30.92 1.40
C SER A 335 18.98 -30.95 2.76
N SER A 336 19.47 -31.73 3.72
CA SER A 336 18.91 -31.77 5.10
C SER A 336 19.33 -30.58 5.97
N ARG A 337 19.99 -29.59 5.36
CA ARG A 337 20.51 -28.37 5.99
C ARG A 337 19.38 -27.41 6.36
N ASN A 338 19.60 -26.64 7.43
CA ASN A 338 18.66 -25.68 7.97
C ASN A 338 18.95 -24.28 7.44
N GLU A 339 18.00 -23.68 6.72
CA GLU A 339 18.15 -22.34 6.15
C GLU A 339 18.40 -21.24 7.19
N THR A 340 17.98 -21.46 8.44
CA THR A 340 18.11 -20.47 9.51
C THR A 340 19.54 -20.37 10.05
N ILE A 341 20.36 -21.39 9.79
CA ILE A 341 21.77 -21.46 10.18
C ILE A 341 22.62 -21.08 8.96
N THR A 342 23.27 -19.91 9.02
CA THR A 342 24.00 -19.31 7.90
C THR A 342 25.08 -20.22 7.30
N THR A 343 25.80 -20.98 8.13
CA THR A 343 26.82 -21.94 7.66
C THR A 343 26.20 -23.12 6.91
N GLU A 344 25.09 -23.67 7.39
CA GLU A 344 24.39 -24.76 6.72
C GLU A 344 23.73 -24.30 5.41
N LEU A 345 23.21 -23.08 5.37
CA LEU A 345 22.71 -22.46 4.14
C LEU A 345 23.84 -22.27 3.11
N LYS A 346 25.04 -21.86 3.54
CA LYS A 346 26.22 -21.79 2.67
C LYS A 346 26.52 -23.14 2.04
N ASP A 347 26.62 -24.18 2.86
CA ASP A 347 26.92 -25.53 2.39
C ASP A 347 25.88 -26.02 1.39
N ALA A 348 24.59 -25.77 1.68
CA ALA A 348 23.51 -26.12 0.76
C ALA A 348 23.58 -25.35 -0.57
N LEU A 349 23.90 -24.05 -0.55
CA LEU A 349 24.06 -23.26 -1.77
C LEU A 349 25.25 -23.74 -2.62
N LEU A 350 26.38 -24.06 -1.99
CA LEU A 350 27.54 -24.62 -2.68
C LEU A 350 27.24 -25.98 -3.30
N ASP A 351 26.49 -26.84 -2.60
CA ASP A 351 26.02 -28.12 -3.14
C ASP A 351 25.08 -27.90 -4.35
N PHE A 352 24.11 -26.99 -4.26
CA PHE A 352 23.24 -26.67 -5.40
C PHE A 352 24.01 -26.09 -6.59
N LEU A 353 25.00 -25.21 -6.35
CA LEU A 353 25.85 -24.65 -7.38
C LEU A 353 26.71 -25.73 -8.05
N ALA A 354 27.30 -26.63 -7.26
CA ALA A 354 28.06 -27.78 -7.75
C ALA A 354 27.21 -28.68 -8.66
N GLN A 355 25.94 -28.95 -8.29
CA GLN A 355 25.00 -29.72 -9.12
C GLN A 355 24.65 -29.04 -10.46
N THR A 356 24.82 -27.71 -10.56
CA THR A 356 24.68 -26.95 -11.82
C THR A 356 25.99 -26.83 -12.60
N GLY A 357 27.07 -27.46 -12.14
CA GLY A 357 28.40 -27.40 -12.75
C GLY A 357 29.22 -26.17 -12.39
N GLN A 358 28.81 -25.39 -11.39
CA GLN A 358 29.62 -24.30 -10.83
C GLN A 358 30.57 -24.87 -9.77
N GLN A 359 31.74 -25.33 -10.22
CA GLN A 359 32.84 -25.80 -9.36
C GLN A 359 33.92 -24.71 -9.23
N PRO A 360 34.76 -24.73 -8.18
CA PRO A 360 35.87 -23.79 -8.02
C PRO A 360 36.75 -23.61 -9.26
N GLU A 361 37.00 -24.68 -10.01
CA GLU A 361 37.88 -24.70 -11.18
C GLU A 361 37.16 -24.26 -12.48
N ALA A 362 35.83 -24.29 -12.49
CA ALA A 362 34.99 -24.05 -13.67
C ALA A 362 33.96 -22.93 -13.44
N PHE A 363 34.21 -22.08 -12.44
CA PHE A 363 33.29 -21.01 -12.08
C PHE A 363 33.19 -20.00 -13.22
N LYS A 364 31.96 -19.63 -13.57
CA LYS A 364 31.70 -18.56 -14.53
C LYS A 364 31.06 -17.42 -13.77
N CYS A 365 31.73 -16.27 -13.74
CA CYS A 365 31.23 -15.08 -13.07
C CYS A 365 30.02 -14.53 -13.83
N ARG A 366 28.84 -15.09 -13.54
CA ARG A 366 27.60 -14.78 -14.25
C ARG A 366 26.51 -14.32 -13.29
N LEU A 367 25.55 -13.57 -13.83
CA LEU A 367 24.33 -13.24 -13.13
C LEU A 367 23.50 -14.53 -12.93
N PHE A 368 23.41 -15.00 -11.68
CA PHE A 368 22.62 -16.17 -11.30
C PHE A 368 21.40 -15.75 -10.48
N PRO A 369 20.20 -15.72 -11.08
CA PRO A 369 18.99 -15.40 -10.34
C PRO A 369 18.66 -16.54 -9.37
N ILE A 370 18.98 -16.35 -8.10
CA ILE A 370 18.60 -17.25 -7.01
C ILE A 370 17.42 -16.64 -6.27
N GLY A 371 16.33 -17.40 -6.20
CA GLY A 371 15.14 -17.04 -5.44
C GLY A 371 14.95 -17.96 -4.24
N GLY A 372 14.28 -17.45 -3.22
CA GLY A 372 13.85 -18.20 -2.04
C GLY A 372 12.63 -17.51 -1.44
N ASP A 373 12.19 -17.98 -0.28
CA ASP A 373 11.20 -17.22 0.47
C ASP A 373 11.85 -15.96 1.08
N GLY A 374 11.07 -15.18 1.85
CA GLY A 374 11.58 -13.93 2.43
C GLY A 374 12.76 -14.15 3.39
N LEU A 375 12.76 -15.26 4.13
CA LEU A 375 13.81 -15.59 5.10
C LEU A 375 15.05 -16.12 4.40
N THR A 376 14.88 -17.07 3.46
CA THR A 376 16.01 -17.60 2.68
C THR A 376 16.73 -16.45 1.95
N PHE A 377 15.99 -15.52 1.35
CA PHE A 377 16.57 -14.38 0.65
C PHE A 377 17.36 -13.45 1.58
N GLU A 378 16.80 -13.10 2.74
CA GLU A 378 17.50 -12.30 3.74
C GLU A 378 18.80 -12.98 4.20
N LYS A 379 18.75 -14.29 4.43
CA LYS A 379 19.91 -15.08 4.83
C LYS A 379 20.98 -15.16 3.75
N ILE A 380 20.59 -15.27 2.49
CA ILE A 380 21.50 -15.21 1.34
C ILE A 380 22.21 -13.86 1.27
N LEU A 381 21.51 -12.74 1.52
CA LEU A 381 22.14 -11.41 1.55
C LEU A 381 23.15 -11.30 2.70
N GLN A 382 22.78 -11.72 3.91
CA GLN A 382 23.71 -11.77 5.05
C GLN A 382 24.96 -12.61 4.72
N LEU A 383 24.75 -13.77 4.10
CA LEU A 383 25.84 -14.66 3.73
C LEU A 383 26.80 -14.01 2.71
N LYS A 384 26.28 -13.25 1.74
CA LYS A 384 27.11 -12.53 0.77
C LYS A 384 28.00 -11.48 1.44
N ASP A 385 27.47 -10.74 2.40
CA ASP A 385 28.25 -9.75 3.15
C ASP A 385 29.36 -10.41 3.99
N TYR A 386 29.10 -11.59 4.55
CA TYR A 386 30.10 -12.36 5.29
C TYR A 386 31.17 -12.97 4.38
N LEU A 387 30.79 -13.46 3.20
CA LEU A 387 31.70 -14.20 2.33
C LEU A 387 32.51 -13.32 1.37
N GLN A 388 32.22 -12.01 1.26
CA GLN A 388 32.88 -11.11 0.31
C GLN A 388 34.42 -11.07 0.40
N PHE A 389 35.02 -11.51 1.52
CA PHE A 389 36.46 -11.52 1.76
C PHE A 389 37.16 -12.84 1.40
N HIS A 390 36.44 -13.86 0.93
CA HIS A 390 37.07 -15.08 0.43
C HIS A 390 37.84 -14.81 -0.88
N MET A 391 38.98 -15.47 -1.05
CA MET A 391 39.83 -15.32 -2.24
C MET A 391 39.25 -15.99 -3.48
N ASN A 392 38.48 -17.06 -3.29
CA ASN A 392 37.83 -17.81 -4.35
C ASN A 392 36.45 -17.21 -4.64
N ASP A 393 36.14 -16.92 -5.91
CA ASP A 393 34.87 -16.32 -6.32
C ASP A 393 33.64 -17.17 -5.99
N VAL A 394 33.78 -18.51 -6.02
CA VAL A 394 32.72 -19.46 -5.61
C VAL A 394 32.47 -19.36 -4.12
N GLU A 395 33.54 -19.42 -3.32
CA GLU A 395 33.42 -19.35 -1.85
C GLU A 395 32.96 -17.98 -1.39
N ALA A 396 33.33 -16.92 -2.12
CA ALA A 396 32.88 -15.56 -1.87
C ALA A 396 31.42 -15.34 -2.27
N LEU A 397 30.79 -16.33 -2.92
CA LEU A 397 29.48 -16.21 -3.55
C LEU A 397 29.39 -14.92 -4.38
N ARG A 398 30.37 -14.69 -5.27
CA ARG A 398 30.34 -13.59 -6.26
C ARG A 398 29.30 -13.80 -7.36
N ILE A 399 28.23 -14.49 -7.03
CA ILE A 399 27.01 -14.57 -7.80
C ILE A 399 26.14 -13.35 -7.47
N HIS A 400 25.53 -12.81 -8.52
CA HIS A 400 24.55 -11.74 -8.37
C HIS A 400 23.17 -12.35 -8.15
N ILE A 401 22.74 -12.36 -6.89
CA ILE A 401 21.39 -12.78 -6.52
C ILE A 401 20.39 -11.71 -6.95
N TRP A 402 19.36 -12.15 -7.67
CA TRP A 402 18.25 -11.30 -8.07
C TRP A 402 16.96 -11.80 -7.39
N TYR A 403 16.34 -10.93 -6.60
CA TYR A 403 15.11 -11.28 -5.90
C TYR A 403 13.93 -11.27 -6.86
N CYS A 404 13.51 -12.45 -7.31
CA CYS A 404 12.29 -12.59 -8.09
C CYS A 404 11.12 -12.82 -7.13
N VAL A 405 10.37 -11.76 -6.79
CA VAL A 405 9.08 -11.92 -6.11
C VAL A 405 8.10 -12.48 -7.11
N TYR A 406 7.96 -13.80 -7.16
CA TYR A 406 6.75 -14.40 -7.70
C TYR A 406 5.61 -14.10 -6.73
N LYS A 407 4.81 -13.09 -7.07
CA LYS A 407 3.62 -12.70 -6.33
C LYS A 407 2.38 -13.30 -6.96
#